data_AF-A0A9X8N2A4-F1
#
_entry.id   AF-A0A9X8N2A4-F1
#
_cell.length_a   1.000
_cell.length_b   1.000
_cell.length_c   1.000
_cell.angle_alpha   90.00
_cell.angle_beta   90.00
_cell.angle_gamma   90.00
#
_symmetry.space_group_name_H-M   'P 1'
#
loop_
_entity.id
_entity.type
_entity.pdbx_description
1 polymer ?
#
loop_
_entity_poly.entity_id
_entity_poly.type
_entity_poly.pdbx_seq_one_letter_code
_entity_poly.pdbx_strand_id
1 'polypeptide(L)'
;MLPCRQVRGRSRGHARALAVALLTSLLGGLLPLATAATARAEQRTVSGGRLDWAIKSSFQAYVTGPIAQGSWGLSGGAATVGANRFRFHSATGGYDPATGTLTAGFSGAVRFTGHKKPDGGFELDLTISRPQVTVSGGRGTLYADMTSKEKGTGRVTTAARVPLASLDLGGVDTRGGGSPIALDNVPATLTAQGARAFAGYYPAGTALDPVSLSADVKAPGTEGPAKDGSNDDRGTTDGSSQGEDRRRGGAPGNFADAAVDWGVRRTFREYVTGDIAKGAWRLTDGAQDGGAVFRFPKGKGSYDPEHGTLEAEFTGTVRFTGTHLDLALSRFAVKVTDGRGTLSARVTGVGAAAGATADRTPLVTFDAKGLKPADGLAALTEAPAKLTEEGARAFGGMYRAGTEMDPVSLAVAVEAKAALPALPDLGSDPAPPTGPASATKPRNTAASADATAFPVLPVSLGVGALALVAAAFLVLRARRRTPAPTAQD
;
A
#
# COMPACT_ATOMS: atom_id res chain seq x y z
N MET A 1 28.72 -82.56 15.69
CA MET A 1 28.37 -83.57 14.67
C MET A 1 27.04 -84.19 15.05
N LEU A 2 26.16 -84.28 14.04
CA LEU A 2 24.83 -84.90 13.96
C LEU A 2 24.74 -86.33 14.57
N PRO A 3 23.58 -87.03 14.58
CA PRO A 3 22.22 -86.64 14.12
C PRO A 3 21.07 -87.13 15.02
N CYS A 4 19.84 -86.65 14.77
CA CYS A 4 18.73 -87.59 14.58
C CYS A 4 17.71 -87.04 13.59
N ARG A 5 17.16 -87.96 12.79
CA ARG A 5 16.53 -87.75 11.47
C ARG A 5 15.00 -87.78 11.58
N GLN A 6 14.35 -87.02 10.70
CA GLN A 6 12.90 -86.85 10.51
C GLN A 6 12.11 -88.14 10.22
N VAL A 7 10.77 -88.11 10.37
CA VAL A 7 9.79 -88.15 9.25
C VAL A 7 8.38 -87.63 9.66
N ARG A 8 7.93 -86.61 8.91
CA ARG A 8 6.59 -86.18 8.39
C ARG A 8 5.25 -86.45 9.10
N GLY A 9 4.44 -85.39 9.12
CA GLY A 9 2.97 -85.40 8.99
C GLY A 9 2.41 -83.96 9.06
N ARG A 10 1.68 -83.49 8.05
CA ARG A 10 1.43 -82.06 7.76
C ARG A 10 -0.05 -81.69 7.93
N SER A 11 -0.28 -80.47 8.45
CA SER A 11 -1.46 -79.58 8.26
C SER A 11 -2.78 -79.96 8.96
N ARG A 12 -3.63 -79.05 9.43
CA ARG A 12 -3.67 -77.57 9.55
C ARG A 12 -4.89 -77.26 10.44
N GLY A 13 -4.83 -76.18 11.23
CA GLY A 13 -6.03 -75.58 11.85
C GLY A 13 -5.87 -75.24 13.33
N HIS A 14 -4.96 -74.32 13.64
CA HIS A 14 -4.89 -73.60 14.92
C HIS A 14 -5.97 -72.51 14.95
N ALA A 15 -6.56 -72.07 16.06
CA ALA A 15 -6.42 -72.40 17.48
C ALA A 15 -7.69 -71.85 18.18
N ARG A 16 -8.36 -72.62 19.04
CA ARG A 16 -8.32 -72.50 20.53
C ARG A 16 -8.36 -71.03 20.98
N ALA A 17 -9.47 -70.45 21.42
CA ALA A 17 -10.44 -70.82 22.46
C ALA A 17 -9.86 -70.95 23.88
N LEU A 18 -10.60 -70.32 24.82
CA LEU A 18 -10.67 -70.48 26.28
C LEU A 18 -9.68 -69.65 27.12
N ALA A 19 -10.02 -69.12 28.30
CA ALA A 19 -11.30 -68.92 29.01
C ALA A 19 -11.01 -68.26 30.37
N VAL A 20 -11.83 -67.25 30.72
CA VAL A 20 -12.67 -67.16 31.94
C VAL A 20 -12.02 -67.37 33.33
N ALA A 21 -12.11 -66.32 34.17
CA ALA A 21 -12.59 -66.36 35.56
C ALA A 21 -12.73 -64.91 36.08
N LEU A 22 -13.95 -64.36 36.22
CA LEU A 22 -14.75 -64.22 37.45
C LEU A 22 -14.31 -63.08 38.39
N LEU A 23 -15.05 -61.95 38.41
CA LEU A 23 -15.60 -61.32 39.62
C LEU A 23 -16.53 -60.14 39.29
N THR A 24 -17.68 -60.15 39.96
CA THR A 24 -18.82 -59.25 39.84
C THR A 24 -18.65 -57.93 40.60
N SER A 25 -19.25 -56.88 40.02
CA SER A 25 -19.86 -55.69 40.65
C SER A 25 -19.00 -54.69 41.42
N LEU A 26 -18.85 -53.49 40.84
CA LEU A 26 -19.22 -52.25 41.53
C LEU A 26 -19.74 -51.21 40.52
N LEU A 27 -21.01 -50.85 40.67
CA LEU A 27 -21.61 -49.62 40.12
C LEU A 27 -20.94 -48.43 40.82
N GLY A 28 -20.41 -47.48 40.06
CA GLY A 28 -19.90 -46.23 40.64
C GLY A 28 -19.20 -45.34 39.62
N GLY A 29 -19.95 -44.43 39.02
CA GLY A 29 -19.38 -43.30 38.26
C GLY A 29 -19.64 -43.33 36.76
N LEU A 30 -20.91 -43.28 36.34
CA LEU A 30 -21.23 -42.60 35.08
C LEU A 30 -20.99 -41.10 35.30
N LEU A 31 -19.73 -40.70 35.19
CA LEU A 31 -19.41 -39.34 34.78
C LEU A 31 -19.94 -39.23 33.34
N PRO A 32 -20.80 -38.25 33.00
CA PRO A 32 -20.78 -37.80 31.63
C PRO A 32 -19.34 -37.30 31.45
N LEU A 33 -18.57 -37.97 30.60
CA LEU A 33 -17.53 -37.28 29.87
C LEU A 33 -18.29 -36.20 29.10
N ALA A 34 -18.48 -35.05 29.76
CA ALA A 34 -18.51 -33.79 29.07
C ALA A 34 -17.23 -33.82 28.26
N THR A 35 -17.34 -34.22 26.99
CA THR A 35 -16.51 -33.63 25.97
C THR A 35 -16.72 -32.14 26.20
N ALA A 36 -15.85 -31.54 27.01
CA ALA A 36 -15.51 -30.17 26.84
C ALA A 36 -15.17 -30.12 25.36
N ALA A 37 -16.11 -29.65 24.55
CA ALA A 37 -15.79 -29.10 23.27
C ALA A 37 -14.71 -28.09 23.64
N THR A 38 -13.45 -28.49 23.49
CA THR A 38 -12.38 -27.52 23.36
C THR A 38 -12.95 -26.61 22.30
N ALA A 39 -13.35 -25.41 22.70
CA ALA A 39 -13.66 -24.34 21.78
C ALA A 39 -12.36 -24.21 20.99
N ARG A 40 -12.28 -24.94 19.88
CA ARG A 40 -11.15 -24.86 18.98
C ARG A 40 -11.31 -23.46 18.48
N ALA A 41 -10.44 -22.58 18.94
CA ALA A 41 -10.49 -21.19 18.53
C ALA A 41 -10.32 -21.24 17.02
N GLU A 42 -11.44 -21.08 16.31
CA GLU A 42 -11.50 -21.45 14.90
C GLU A 42 -10.55 -20.56 14.12
N GLN A 43 -9.92 -21.14 13.09
CA GLN A 43 -9.06 -20.39 12.17
C GLN A 43 -9.81 -19.14 11.70
N ARG A 44 -9.20 -17.98 11.92
CA ARG A 44 -9.77 -16.70 11.55
C ARG A 44 -9.16 -16.23 10.24
N THR A 45 -9.93 -15.50 9.45
CA THR A 45 -9.46 -14.93 8.19
C THR A 45 -8.87 -13.55 8.42
N VAL A 46 -7.70 -13.28 7.86
CA VAL A 46 -7.16 -11.93 7.75
C VAL A 46 -7.84 -11.23 6.56
N SER A 47 -8.47 -10.09 6.79
CA SER A 47 -9.27 -9.37 5.78
C SER A 47 -9.20 -7.86 6.05
N GLY A 48 -8.13 -7.24 5.58
CA GLY A 48 -7.83 -5.83 5.79
C GLY A 48 -6.59 -5.65 6.65
N GLY A 49 -5.92 -4.52 6.47
CA GLY A 49 -4.68 -4.21 7.17
C GLY A 49 -3.59 -3.67 6.26
N ARG A 50 -2.49 -3.27 6.87
CA ARG A 50 -1.39 -2.56 6.23
C ARG A 50 -0.04 -2.95 6.83
N LEU A 51 1.01 -2.83 6.02
CA LEU A 51 2.40 -3.00 6.41
C LEU A 51 3.18 -1.74 6.02
N ASP A 52 3.81 -1.12 7.01
CA ASP A 52 4.62 0.07 6.86
C ASP A 52 6.10 -0.28 7.03
N TRP A 53 6.89 -0.04 5.99
CA TRP A 53 8.30 -0.43 5.95
C TRP A 53 9.12 0.49 5.04
N ALA A 54 10.28 0.91 5.50
CA ALA A 54 11.20 1.76 4.74
C ALA A 54 12.21 0.96 3.89
N ILE A 55 12.11 -0.37 3.82
CA ILE A 55 13.14 -1.25 3.24
C ILE A 55 14.47 -1.13 4.01
N LYS A 56 15.23 -0.06 3.71
CA LYS A 56 16.44 0.35 4.40
C LYS A 56 16.70 1.84 4.10
N SER A 57 16.71 2.69 5.10
CA SER A 57 16.81 4.15 4.92
C SER A 57 18.08 4.57 4.19
N SER A 58 19.21 3.91 4.48
CA SER A 58 20.47 4.16 3.78
C SER A 58 20.43 3.78 2.29
N PHE A 59 19.64 2.76 1.93
CA PHE A 59 19.46 2.36 0.53
C PHE A 59 18.62 3.40 -0.21
N GLN A 60 17.52 3.85 0.38
CA GLN A 60 16.71 4.93 -0.20
C GLN A 60 17.56 6.19 -0.42
N ALA A 61 18.30 6.63 0.60
CA ALA A 61 19.18 7.79 0.52
C ALA A 61 20.26 7.65 -0.57
N TYR A 62 20.79 6.44 -0.76
CA TYR A 62 21.71 6.14 -1.85
C TYR A 62 21.03 6.27 -3.22
N VAL A 63 19.86 5.64 -3.40
CA VAL A 63 19.11 5.65 -4.66
C VAL A 63 18.75 7.07 -5.06
N THR A 64 18.19 7.87 -4.15
CA THR A 64 17.77 9.26 -4.44
C THR A 64 18.90 10.28 -4.33
N GLY A 65 20.09 9.84 -3.91
CA GLY A 65 21.25 10.68 -3.68
C GLY A 65 22.05 10.98 -4.96
N PRO A 66 23.11 11.80 -4.85
CA PRO A 66 23.89 12.25 -6.00
C PRO A 66 24.73 11.14 -6.66
N ILE A 67 24.87 9.98 -6.01
CA ILE A 67 25.65 8.84 -6.51
C ILE A 67 24.83 8.02 -7.49
N ALA A 68 23.68 7.49 -7.06
CA ALA A 68 22.84 6.69 -7.95
C ALA A 68 21.99 7.56 -8.89
N GLN A 69 21.70 8.81 -8.51
CA GLN A 69 20.85 9.74 -9.26
C GLN A 69 19.54 9.08 -9.73
N GLY A 70 19.02 8.23 -8.87
CA GLY A 70 17.90 7.38 -9.11
C GLY A 70 16.63 7.94 -8.53
N SER A 71 15.61 7.10 -8.61
CA SER A 71 14.29 7.36 -8.08
C SER A 71 13.65 6.04 -7.69
N TRP A 72 12.45 6.15 -7.15
CA TRP A 72 11.61 5.00 -6.94
C TRP A 72 10.17 5.34 -7.34
N GLY A 73 9.43 4.30 -7.72
CA GLY A 73 8.02 4.37 -8.08
C GLY A 73 7.21 3.37 -7.28
N LEU A 74 5.94 3.69 -7.06
CA LEU A 74 4.97 2.85 -6.38
C LEU A 74 3.94 2.37 -7.40
N SER A 75 3.44 1.16 -7.21
CA SER A 75 2.33 0.62 -8.00
C SER A 75 1.51 -0.37 -7.19
N GLY A 76 0.34 -0.71 -7.73
CA GLY A 76 -0.57 -1.66 -7.09
C GLY A 76 -1.13 -1.14 -5.77
N GLY A 77 -1.36 0.18 -5.70
CA GLY A 77 -1.93 0.86 -4.53
C GLY A 77 -0.95 1.13 -3.38
N ALA A 78 0.34 0.77 -3.52
CA ALA A 78 1.35 1.13 -2.53
C ALA A 78 1.44 2.65 -2.31
N ALA A 79 1.68 3.05 -1.07
CA ALA A 79 1.63 4.44 -0.61
C ALA A 79 2.92 4.84 0.11
N THR A 80 3.08 6.12 0.42
CA THR A 80 4.00 6.57 1.47
C THR A 80 3.25 6.94 2.74
N VAL A 81 3.92 6.76 3.87
CA VAL A 81 3.47 7.21 5.19
C VAL A 81 4.63 7.82 5.96
N GLY A 82 4.42 9.03 6.47
CA GLY A 82 5.50 9.84 7.02
C GLY A 82 6.55 10.16 5.96
N ALA A 83 7.79 10.44 6.39
CA ALA A 83 8.83 10.88 5.47
C ALA A 83 9.36 9.76 4.55
N ASN A 84 9.64 8.57 5.11
CA ASN A 84 10.51 7.58 4.44
C ASN A 84 9.96 6.14 4.46
N ARG A 85 8.70 5.89 4.81
CA ARG A 85 8.13 4.53 4.82
C ARG A 85 7.17 4.32 3.66
N PHE A 86 7.24 3.14 3.07
CA PHE A 86 6.25 2.63 2.13
C PHE A 86 5.16 1.92 2.91
N ARG A 87 3.92 2.06 2.44
CA ARG A 87 2.75 1.38 2.96
C ARG A 87 2.21 0.42 1.92
N PHE A 88 2.13 -0.84 2.31
CA PHE A 88 1.46 -1.93 1.61
C PHE A 88 0.12 -2.18 2.32
N HIS A 89 -0.89 -2.64 1.61
CA HIS A 89 -2.28 -2.63 2.09
C HIS A 89 -3.03 -3.92 1.75
N SER A 90 -4.33 -3.96 2.05
CA SER A 90 -5.25 -5.06 1.73
C SER A 90 -4.72 -6.40 2.21
N ALA A 91 -4.39 -6.47 3.51
CA ALA A 91 -3.87 -7.70 4.10
C ALA A 91 -4.87 -8.85 3.92
N THR A 92 -4.37 -10.01 3.52
CA THR A 92 -5.15 -11.26 3.40
C THR A 92 -4.37 -12.43 3.97
N GLY A 93 -5.08 -13.46 4.42
CA GLY A 93 -4.47 -14.68 4.93
C GLY A 93 -5.24 -15.28 6.10
N GLY A 94 -4.52 -15.86 7.05
CA GLY A 94 -5.11 -16.65 8.13
C GLY A 94 -4.44 -16.39 9.47
N TYR A 95 -5.21 -16.58 10.53
CA TYR A 95 -4.76 -16.43 11.90
C TYR A 95 -5.34 -17.52 12.80
N ASP A 96 -4.45 -18.18 13.54
CA ASP A 96 -4.81 -19.14 14.58
C ASP A 96 -4.67 -18.48 15.96
N PRO A 97 -5.79 -18.10 16.62
CA PRO A 97 -5.75 -17.51 17.95
C PRO A 97 -5.21 -18.43 19.05
N ALA A 98 -5.26 -19.75 18.88
CA ALA A 98 -4.77 -20.69 19.89
C ALA A 98 -3.23 -20.77 19.86
N THR A 99 -2.63 -20.76 18.68
CA THR A 99 -1.18 -20.87 18.52
C THR A 99 -0.47 -19.53 18.35
N GLY A 100 -1.21 -18.49 17.95
CA GLY A 100 -0.68 -17.18 17.56
C GLY A 100 -0.11 -17.18 16.14
N THR A 101 -0.33 -18.24 15.38
CA THR A 101 0.18 -18.35 14.00
C THR A 101 -0.54 -17.36 13.11
N LEU A 102 0.21 -16.47 12.46
CA LEU A 102 -0.32 -15.47 11.54
C LEU A 102 0.31 -15.66 10.17
N THR A 103 -0.50 -15.55 9.11
CA THR A 103 -0.03 -15.26 7.75
C THR A 103 -0.81 -14.07 7.23
N ALA A 104 -0.12 -12.98 6.92
CA ALA A 104 -0.70 -11.77 6.35
C ALA A 104 0.09 -11.36 5.10
N GLY A 105 -0.50 -11.51 3.93
CA GLY A 105 0.01 -11.03 2.65
C GLY A 105 -0.60 -9.69 2.28
N PHE A 106 0.22 -8.74 1.84
CA PHE A 106 -0.19 -7.38 1.50
C PHE A 106 0.02 -7.12 0.01
N SER A 107 -0.77 -6.21 -0.54
CA SER A 107 -0.67 -5.73 -1.91
C SER A 107 0.25 -4.52 -2.03
N GLY A 108 0.70 -4.25 -3.26
CA GLY A 108 1.56 -3.12 -3.59
C GLY A 108 2.99 -3.51 -3.97
N ALA A 109 3.67 -2.59 -4.63
CA ALA A 109 5.06 -2.72 -5.04
C ALA A 109 5.81 -1.40 -4.94
N VAL A 110 7.12 -1.51 -4.71
CA VAL A 110 8.07 -0.41 -4.85
C VAL A 110 9.16 -0.84 -5.82
N ARG A 111 9.43 0.00 -6.82
CA ARG A 111 10.53 -0.18 -7.77
C ARG A 111 11.54 0.93 -7.59
N PHE A 112 12.79 0.57 -7.34
CA PHE A 112 13.94 1.46 -7.29
C PHE A 112 14.71 1.37 -8.60
N THR A 113 15.05 2.53 -9.17
CA THR A 113 15.91 2.64 -10.35
C THR A 113 17.04 3.62 -10.08
N GLY A 114 18.24 3.33 -10.56
CA GLY A 114 19.41 4.21 -10.39
C GLY A 114 20.53 3.85 -11.36
N HIS A 115 21.55 4.71 -11.43
CA HIS A 115 22.65 4.63 -12.40
C HIS A 115 22.12 4.57 -13.83
N LYS A 116 21.44 5.65 -14.24
CA LYS A 116 20.91 5.75 -15.60
C LYS A 116 22.06 5.81 -16.60
N LYS A 117 22.04 4.88 -17.55
CA LYS A 117 23.01 4.79 -18.64
C LYS A 117 22.60 5.67 -19.83
N PRO A 118 23.53 6.00 -20.73
CA PRO A 118 23.22 6.78 -21.95
C PRO A 118 22.17 6.11 -22.86
N ASP A 119 22.07 4.78 -22.82
CA ASP A 119 21.07 3.99 -23.56
C ASP A 119 19.64 4.09 -22.98
N GLY A 120 19.46 4.84 -21.89
CA GLY A 120 18.18 5.02 -21.19
C GLY A 120 17.88 3.92 -20.16
N GLY A 121 18.68 2.85 -20.09
CA GLY A 121 18.54 1.79 -19.10
C GLY A 121 19.13 2.17 -17.73
N PHE A 122 18.85 1.34 -16.73
CA PHE A 122 19.37 1.50 -15.36
C PHE A 122 20.24 0.31 -14.98
N GLU A 123 21.36 0.56 -14.29
CA GLU A 123 22.16 -0.52 -13.68
C GLU A 123 21.54 -1.04 -12.39
N LEU A 124 20.97 -0.13 -11.58
CA LEU A 124 20.14 -0.50 -10.44
C LEU A 124 18.68 -0.53 -10.90
N ASP A 125 18.07 -1.71 -10.85
CA ASP A 125 16.64 -1.90 -11.08
C ASP A 125 16.16 -3.01 -10.14
N LEU A 126 15.44 -2.62 -9.09
CA LEU A 126 15.00 -3.49 -8.02
C LEU A 126 13.51 -3.25 -7.75
N THR A 127 12.68 -4.27 -7.93
CA THR A 127 11.27 -4.25 -7.52
C THR A 127 11.06 -5.20 -6.36
N ILE A 128 10.43 -4.68 -5.30
CA ILE A 128 9.95 -5.43 -4.14
C ILE A 128 8.43 -5.33 -4.16
N SER A 129 7.74 -6.46 -4.18
CA SER A 129 6.28 -6.49 -4.28
C SER A 129 5.66 -7.58 -3.43
N ARG A 130 4.36 -7.43 -3.15
CA ARG A 130 3.53 -8.42 -2.44
C ARG A 130 4.17 -8.93 -1.14
N PRO A 131 4.54 -8.05 -0.18
CA PRO A 131 5.16 -8.50 1.05
C PRO A 131 4.19 -9.40 1.83
N GLN A 132 4.71 -10.43 2.48
CA GLN A 132 3.94 -11.34 3.32
C GLN A 132 4.68 -11.57 4.62
N VAL A 133 4.00 -11.43 5.75
CA VAL A 133 4.54 -11.76 7.07
C VAL A 133 3.94 -13.06 7.55
N THR A 134 4.80 -14.00 7.95
CA THR A 134 4.39 -15.18 8.71
C THR A 134 4.93 -15.08 10.12
N VAL A 135 4.09 -15.36 11.12
CA VAL A 135 4.49 -15.52 12.52
C VAL A 135 4.17 -16.94 12.95
N SER A 136 5.15 -17.64 13.52
CA SER A 136 4.94 -18.96 14.11
C SER A 136 5.95 -19.22 15.22
N GLY A 137 5.47 -19.70 16.36
CA GLY A 137 6.33 -20.02 17.52
C GLY A 137 7.20 -18.85 17.97
N GLY A 138 6.64 -17.64 17.97
CA GLY A 138 7.35 -16.40 18.38
C GLY A 138 8.41 -15.90 17.39
N ARG A 139 8.55 -16.52 16.22
CA ARG A 139 9.46 -16.08 15.15
C ARG A 139 8.66 -15.53 13.98
N GLY A 140 9.11 -14.40 13.43
CA GLY A 140 8.54 -13.82 12.22
C GLY A 140 9.46 -13.98 11.01
N THR A 141 8.88 -14.04 9.82
CA THR A 141 9.61 -13.92 8.55
C THR A 141 8.82 -13.02 7.61
N LEU A 142 9.51 -12.03 7.05
CA LEU A 142 9.01 -11.20 5.96
C LEU A 142 9.44 -11.83 4.64
N TYR A 143 8.45 -12.18 3.83
CA TYR A 143 8.61 -12.61 2.45
C TYR A 143 8.29 -11.47 1.49
N ALA A 144 8.86 -11.49 0.30
CA ALA A 144 8.46 -10.61 -0.79
C ALA A 144 8.78 -11.26 -2.15
N ASP A 145 8.10 -10.78 -3.18
CA ASP A 145 8.45 -11.06 -4.55
C ASP A 145 9.49 -10.03 -5.01
N MET A 146 10.58 -10.53 -5.57
CA MET A 146 11.78 -9.75 -5.86
C MET A 146 12.09 -9.86 -7.35
N THR A 147 12.17 -8.72 -8.03
CA THR A 147 12.81 -8.63 -9.36
C THR A 147 14.03 -7.74 -9.22
N SER A 148 15.21 -8.26 -9.54
CA SER A 148 16.47 -7.54 -9.34
C SER A 148 17.40 -7.71 -10.52
N LYS A 149 17.99 -6.59 -10.97
CA LYS A 149 19.10 -6.56 -11.92
C LYS A 149 20.43 -6.70 -11.18
N GLU A 150 21.20 -7.71 -11.56
CA GLU A 150 22.50 -8.02 -10.98
C GLU A 150 23.58 -7.01 -11.42
N LYS A 151 24.40 -6.56 -10.45
CA LYS A 151 25.51 -5.64 -10.71
C LYS A 151 26.53 -6.28 -11.65
N GLY A 152 26.99 -5.53 -12.65
CA GLY A 152 28.04 -5.96 -13.58
C GLY A 152 27.52 -6.81 -14.74
N THR A 153 26.77 -7.89 -14.47
CA THR A 153 26.24 -8.75 -15.55
C THR A 153 24.99 -8.16 -16.20
N GLY A 154 24.23 -7.32 -15.49
CA GLY A 154 22.96 -6.75 -15.95
C GLY A 154 21.82 -7.77 -16.09
N ARG A 155 22.04 -9.02 -15.64
CA ARG A 155 21.05 -10.09 -15.71
C ARG A 155 19.90 -9.78 -14.74
N VAL A 156 18.67 -9.88 -15.23
CA VAL A 156 17.47 -9.72 -14.41
C VAL A 156 17.05 -11.07 -13.84
N THR A 157 16.84 -11.11 -12.53
CA THR A 157 16.27 -12.25 -11.82
C THR A 157 14.92 -11.90 -11.25
N THR A 158 13.99 -12.87 -11.28
CA THR A 158 12.71 -12.76 -10.58
C THR A 158 12.53 -13.98 -9.69
N ALA A 159 12.17 -13.76 -8.43
CA ALA A 159 11.90 -14.80 -7.46
C ALA A 159 10.67 -14.44 -6.64
N ALA A 160 9.73 -15.36 -6.53
CA ALA A 160 8.52 -15.18 -5.73
C ALA A 160 8.72 -15.73 -4.31
N ARG A 161 8.10 -15.09 -3.32
CA ARG A 161 8.12 -15.43 -1.90
C ARG A 161 9.52 -15.72 -1.38
N VAL A 162 10.47 -14.82 -1.67
CA VAL A 162 11.80 -14.87 -1.06
C VAL A 162 11.64 -14.59 0.43
N PRO A 163 12.13 -15.43 1.36
CA PRO A 163 12.20 -15.10 2.78
C PRO A 163 13.23 -14.00 2.94
N LEU A 164 12.80 -12.76 2.79
CA LEU A 164 13.64 -11.59 2.65
C LEU A 164 14.32 -11.24 3.96
N ALA A 165 13.56 -11.23 5.06
CA ALA A 165 14.07 -10.88 6.37
C ALA A 165 13.50 -11.77 7.48
N SER A 166 14.33 -12.12 8.47
CA SER A 166 13.84 -12.60 9.76
C SER A 166 13.35 -11.42 10.58
N LEU A 167 12.21 -11.59 11.25
CA LEU A 167 11.62 -10.58 12.12
C LEU A 167 11.76 -11.02 13.57
N ASP A 168 12.36 -10.16 14.40
CA ASP A 168 12.49 -10.39 15.83
C ASP A 168 11.28 -9.82 16.56
N LEU A 169 10.37 -10.69 17.00
CA LEU A 169 9.16 -10.28 17.70
C LEU A 169 9.40 -9.96 19.18
N GLY A 170 10.61 -10.15 19.72
CA GLY A 170 10.91 -9.79 21.11
C GLY A 170 10.03 -10.48 22.16
N GLY A 171 9.43 -11.62 21.82
CA GLY A 171 8.49 -12.33 22.69
C GLY A 171 7.05 -11.80 22.66
N VAL A 172 6.68 -10.95 21.70
CA VAL A 172 5.27 -10.54 21.49
C VAL A 172 4.40 -11.78 21.34
N ASP A 173 3.44 -11.94 22.26
CA ASP A 173 2.45 -12.99 22.20
C ASP A 173 1.29 -12.54 21.33
N THR A 174 1.20 -13.11 20.13
CA THR A 174 0.10 -12.86 19.20
C THR A 174 -1.08 -13.79 19.45
N ARG A 175 -1.11 -14.62 20.50
CA ARG A 175 -2.25 -15.50 20.81
C ARG A 175 -3.44 -14.71 21.37
N GLY A 176 -4.63 -15.29 21.27
CA GLY A 176 -5.87 -14.67 21.74
C GLY A 176 -6.33 -13.52 20.85
N GLY A 177 -6.64 -12.36 21.45
CA GLY A 177 -6.68 -11.07 20.75
C GLY A 177 -7.91 -10.76 19.89
N GLY A 178 -8.39 -9.52 20.02
CA GLY A 178 -9.34 -8.89 19.12
C GLY A 178 -8.69 -8.41 17.82
N SER A 179 -9.48 -7.79 16.96
CA SER A 179 -9.02 -7.18 15.71
C SER A 179 -8.73 -5.69 15.93
N PRO A 180 -7.66 -5.12 15.35
CA PRO A 180 -6.61 -5.78 14.55
C PRO A 180 -5.51 -6.44 15.40
N ILE A 181 -4.78 -7.39 14.81
CA ILE A 181 -3.44 -7.77 15.27
C ILE A 181 -2.47 -6.68 14.82
N ALA A 182 -1.76 -6.05 15.75
CA ALA A 182 -0.80 -4.99 15.47
C ALA A 182 0.61 -5.38 15.96
N LEU A 183 1.61 -5.14 15.13
CA LEU A 183 3.03 -5.27 15.47
C LEU A 183 3.73 -3.97 15.09
N ASP A 184 4.39 -3.34 16.04
CA ASP A 184 5.02 -2.03 15.84
C ASP A 184 6.54 -2.12 15.90
N ASN A 185 7.20 -1.51 14.91
CA ASN A 185 8.66 -1.38 14.82
C ASN A 185 9.44 -2.68 15.07
N VAL A 186 8.97 -3.79 14.50
CA VAL A 186 9.60 -5.11 14.60
C VAL A 186 10.96 -5.09 13.89
N PRO A 187 12.09 -5.34 14.59
CA PRO A 187 13.41 -5.41 13.97
C PRO A 187 13.46 -6.48 12.86
N ALA A 188 14.06 -6.10 11.73
CA ALA A 188 14.19 -6.95 10.55
C ALA A 188 15.66 -7.16 10.19
N THR A 189 16.03 -8.42 9.95
CA THR A 189 17.40 -8.80 9.57
C THR A 189 17.39 -9.54 8.24
N LEU A 190 18.17 -9.07 7.28
CA LEU A 190 18.24 -9.65 5.93
C LEU A 190 18.73 -11.10 5.98
N THR A 191 17.99 -12.01 5.35
CA THR A 191 18.41 -13.42 5.29
C THR A 191 19.47 -13.65 4.20
N ALA A 192 20.05 -14.85 4.15
CA ALA A 192 20.94 -15.24 3.05
C ALA A 192 20.23 -15.28 1.68
N GLN A 193 18.93 -15.60 1.64
CA GLN A 193 18.16 -15.60 0.41
C GLN A 193 17.78 -14.17 0.00
N GLY A 194 17.42 -13.33 0.98
CA GLY A 194 17.21 -11.90 0.79
C GLY A 194 18.44 -11.18 0.26
N ALA A 195 19.63 -11.47 0.81
CA ALA A 195 20.91 -10.92 0.33
C ALA A 195 21.16 -11.22 -1.15
N ARG A 196 20.89 -12.45 -1.61
CA ARG A 196 20.99 -12.82 -3.03
C ARG A 196 19.96 -12.07 -3.89
N ALA A 197 18.73 -11.94 -3.40
CA ALA A 197 17.67 -11.21 -4.10
C ALA A 197 17.89 -9.69 -4.16
N PHE A 198 18.65 -9.12 -3.22
CA PHE A 198 19.18 -7.76 -3.26
C PHE A 198 20.45 -7.64 -4.14
N ALA A 199 20.58 -8.48 -5.17
CA ALA A 199 21.75 -8.54 -6.07
C ALA A 199 23.11 -8.62 -5.35
N GLY A 200 23.15 -9.12 -4.12
CA GLY A 200 24.38 -9.21 -3.32
C GLY A 200 24.91 -7.89 -2.77
N TYR A 201 24.16 -6.77 -2.88
CA TYR A 201 24.61 -5.46 -2.37
C TYR A 201 24.79 -5.43 -0.85
N TYR A 202 24.05 -6.28 -0.14
CA TYR A 202 24.09 -6.39 1.32
C TYR A 202 24.34 -7.85 1.73
N PRO A 203 25.25 -8.11 2.67
CA PRO A 203 25.45 -9.46 3.19
C PRO A 203 24.25 -9.92 4.05
N ALA A 204 24.09 -11.24 4.18
CA ALA A 204 23.18 -11.81 5.14
C ALA A 204 23.49 -11.30 6.56
N GLY A 205 22.47 -11.11 7.39
CA GLY A 205 22.63 -10.53 8.73
C GLY A 205 22.61 -9.00 8.75
N THR A 206 22.55 -8.33 7.59
CA THR A 206 22.40 -6.87 7.53
C THR A 206 21.09 -6.45 8.18
N ALA A 207 21.16 -5.51 9.12
CA ALA A 207 19.96 -4.87 9.68
C ALA A 207 19.24 -4.05 8.60
N LEU A 208 17.94 -4.30 8.46
CA LEU A 208 17.01 -3.53 7.66
C LEU A 208 16.24 -2.56 8.55
N ASP A 209 15.47 -1.66 7.94
CA ASP A 209 14.58 -0.82 8.74
C ASP A 209 13.48 -1.69 9.36
N PRO A 210 13.00 -1.37 10.57
CA PRO A 210 11.98 -2.16 11.24
C PRO A 210 10.65 -2.11 10.49
N VAL A 211 9.87 -3.18 10.63
CA VAL A 211 8.56 -3.37 9.99
C VAL A 211 7.46 -3.11 11.01
N SER A 212 6.46 -2.32 10.64
CA SER A 212 5.22 -2.24 11.42
C SER A 212 4.07 -2.78 10.58
N LEU A 213 3.12 -3.50 11.17
CA LEU A 213 1.94 -3.99 10.47
C LEU A 213 0.72 -4.01 11.36
N SER A 214 -0.44 -3.97 10.71
CA SER A 214 -1.74 -4.29 11.31
C SER A 214 -2.49 -5.23 10.37
N ALA A 215 -3.21 -6.19 10.94
CA ALA A 215 -4.02 -7.17 10.22
C ALA A 215 -5.37 -7.30 10.90
N ASP A 216 -6.44 -6.97 10.18
CA ASP A 216 -7.81 -7.20 10.65
C ASP A 216 -8.16 -8.67 10.56
N VAL A 217 -8.78 -9.18 11.60
CA VAL A 217 -9.05 -10.61 11.78
C VAL A 217 -10.54 -10.83 12.01
N LYS A 218 -11.16 -11.65 11.16
CA LYS A 218 -12.59 -11.96 11.22
C LYS A 218 -12.79 -13.42 11.65
N ALA A 219 -13.69 -13.62 12.61
CA ALA A 219 -14.12 -14.95 13.00
C ALA A 219 -14.94 -15.61 11.87
N PRO A 220 -14.91 -16.94 11.75
CA PRO A 220 -15.78 -17.67 10.83
C PRO A 220 -17.25 -17.33 11.08
N GLY A 221 -18.04 -17.21 10.01
CA GLY A 221 -19.48 -16.92 10.09
C GLY A 221 -19.83 -15.48 10.46
N THR A 222 -18.86 -14.59 10.69
CA THR A 222 -19.10 -13.15 10.77
C THR A 222 -18.94 -12.54 9.38
N GLU A 223 -19.94 -12.71 8.51
CA GLU A 223 -20.18 -11.68 7.50
C GLU A 223 -20.55 -10.42 8.29
N GLY A 224 -19.59 -9.51 8.45
CA GLY A 224 -19.93 -8.16 8.87
C GLY A 224 -20.97 -7.62 7.90
N PRO A 225 -21.89 -6.74 8.35
CA PRO A 225 -22.84 -6.16 7.42
C PRO A 225 -22.03 -5.58 6.27
N ALA A 226 -22.35 -6.00 5.03
CA ALA A 226 -22.07 -5.15 3.90
C ALA A 226 -22.47 -3.75 4.35
N LYS A 227 -21.61 -2.74 4.15
CA LYS A 227 -22.00 -1.35 4.36
C LYS A 227 -23.06 -1.04 3.31
N ASP A 228 -24.26 -1.53 3.56
CA ASP A 228 -25.46 -1.21 2.84
C ASP A 228 -25.73 0.24 3.21
N GLY A 229 -25.84 1.09 2.20
CA GLY A 229 -26.14 2.49 2.38
C GLY A 229 -27.48 2.60 3.08
N SER A 230 -27.46 2.87 4.39
CA SER A 230 -28.66 3.11 5.20
C SER A 230 -29.44 4.28 4.60
N ASN A 231 -30.47 3.97 3.83
CA ASN A 231 -31.56 4.86 3.50
C ASN A 231 -32.43 5.00 4.76
N ASP A 232 -32.20 6.04 5.53
CA ASP A 232 -33.21 6.58 6.43
C ASP A 232 -34.02 7.61 5.65
N ASP A 233 -35.13 7.17 5.04
CA ASP A 233 -36.21 8.07 4.62
C ASP A 233 -37.40 7.84 5.55
N ARG A 234 -37.61 8.78 6.47
CA ARG A 234 -38.80 8.83 7.33
C ARG A 234 -39.95 9.36 6.49
N GLY A 235 -40.91 8.48 6.25
CA GLY A 235 -42.03 8.70 5.36
C GLY A 235 -42.92 9.88 5.70
N THR A 236 -43.62 10.32 4.65
CA THR A 236 -45.01 10.75 4.76
C THR A 236 -45.76 10.06 3.62
N THR A 237 -46.68 9.20 4.01
CA THR A 237 -47.70 8.55 3.18
C THR A 237 -48.65 9.59 2.61
N ASP A 238 -48.85 9.58 1.29
CA ASP A 238 -50.22 9.49 0.76
C ASP A 238 -50.23 8.78 -0.58
N GLY A 239 -51.21 7.88 -0.74
CA GLY A 239 -51.19 6.83 -1.75
C GLY A 239 -51.79 7.22 -3.10
N SER A 240 -51.25 6.64 -4.17
CA SER A 240 -52.05 6.14 -5.29
C SER A 240 -51.23 5.11 -6.07
N SER A 241 -51.75 3.89 -6.10
CA SER A 241 -51.28 2.74 -6.85
C SER A 241 -51.34 2.96 -8.37
N GLN A 242 -50.24 2.72 -9.06
CA GLN A 242 -50.25 2.16 -10.42
C GLN A 242 -48.93 1.41 -10.64
N GLY A 243 -49.05 0.11 -10.92
CA GLY A 243 -47.93 -0.73 -11.28
C GLY A 243 -47.59 -0.51 -12.75
N GLU A 244 -46.36 -0.10 -13.03
CA GLU A 244 -45.76 -0.13 -14.36
C GLU A 244 -44.25 -0.44 -14.23
N ASP A 245 -43.90 -1.60 -14.77
CA ASP A 245 -42.67 -1.90 -15.52
C ASP A 245 -41.30 -1.47 -14.94
N ARG A 246 -40.70 -2.37 -14.14
CA ARG A 246 -39.24 -2.38 -13.87
C ARG A 246 -38.43 -2.91 -15.06
N ARG A 247 -38.66 -2.34 -16.24
CA ARG A 247 -37.79 -2.47 -17.41
C ARG A 247 -37.38 -1.10 -17.91
N ARG A 248 -36.72 -0.30 -17.07
CA ARG A 248 -35.95 0.85 -17.55
C ARG A 248 -34.54 0.36 -17.89
N GLY A 249 -34.40 -0.19 -19.10
CA GLY A 249 -33.11 -0.11 -19.79
C GLY A 249 -32.69 1.36 -19.80
N GLY A 250 -31.49 1.65 -19.32
CA GLY A 250 -30.95 3.00 -19.34
C GLY A 250 -31.00 3.56 -20.77
N ALA A 251 -31.28 4.86 -20.90
CA ALA A 251 -31.13 5.53 -22.18
C ALA A 251 -29.74 5.20 -22.77
N PRO A 252 -29.62 4.98 -24.09
CA PRO A 252 -28.34 4.69 -24.72
C PRO A 252 -27.32 5.75 -24.30
N GLY A 253 -26.22 5.30 -23.71
CA GLY A 253 -25.16 6.15 -23.17
C GLY A 253 -25.08 6.20 -21.63
N ASN A 254 -26.10 5.86 -20.85
CA ASN A 254 -25.98 5.92 -19.38
C ASN A 254 -25.32 4.65 -18.80
N PHE A 255 -24.29 4.82 -17.95
CA PHE A 255 -23.66 3.73 -17.21
C PHE A 255 -24.30 3.55 -15.81
N ALA A 256 -24.13 2.37 -15.20
CA ALA A 256 -24.79 1.99 -13.94
C ALA A 256 -24.13 2.60 -12.70
N ASP A 257 -22.79 2.61 -12.65
CA ASP A 257 -22.00 3.24 -11.59
C ASP A 257 -20.59 3.57 -12.11
N ALA A 258 -19.89 4.47 -11.42
CA ALA A 258 -18.47 4.70 -11.67
C ALA A 258 -17.74 5.19 -10.41
N ALA A 259 -16.43 4.99 -10.39
CA ALA A 259 -15.54 5.60 -9.41
C ALA A 259 -14.30 6.16 -10.10
N VAL A 260 -13.83 7.30 -9.60
CA VAL A 260 -12.52 7.86 -9.94
C VAL A 260 -11.65 7.93 -8.70
N ASP A 261 -10.43 7.47 -8.86
CA ASP A 261 -9.44 7.31 -7.81
C ASP A 261 -8.24 8.19 -8.14
N TRP A 262 -7.91 9.13 -7.27
CA TRP A 262 -6.79 10.05 -7.49
C TRP A 262 -6.13 10.47 -6.17
N GLY A 263 -4.81 10.36 -6.10
CA GLY A 263 -4.02 10.75 -4.92
C GLY A 263 -3.71 12.24 -4.81
N VAL A 264 -4.04 13.05 -5.81
CA VAL A 264 -3.49 14.40 -6.00
C VAL A 264 -2.01 14.35 -6.37
N ARG A 265 -1.11 14.37 -5.38
CA ARG A 265 0.34 14.22 -5.58
C ARG A 265 0.97 13.74 -4.28
N ARG A 266 1.82 12.73 -4.37
CA ARG A 266 2.53 12.18 -3.21
C ARG A 266 3.24 13.25 -2.37
N THR A 267 4.10 14.06 -2.98
CA THR A 267 4.86 15.09 -2.27
C THR A 267 3.98 16.20 -1.69
N PHE A 268 2.77 16.39 -2.23
CA PHE A 268 1.80 17.30 -1.63
C PHE A 268 1.24 16.68 -0.34
N ARG A 269 0.82 15.40 -0.36
CA ARG A 269 0.38 14.70 0.86
C ARG A 269 1.46 14.68 1.93
N GLU A 270 2.71 14.42 1.55
CA GLU A 270 3.86 14.46 2.47
C GLU A 270 4.10 15.85 3.04
N TYR A 271 3.96 16.91 2.23
CA TYR A 271 3.98 18.28 2.71
C TYR A 271 2.86 18.54 3.74
N VAL A 272 1.62 18.11 3.45
CA VAL A 272 0.47 18.30 4.34
C VAL A 272 0.72 17.64 5.69
N THR A 273 1.15 16.38 5.74
CA THR A 273 1.37 15.66 7.01
C THR A 273 2.74 15.92 7.63
N GLY A 274 3.64 16.60 6.92
CA GLY A 274 5.01 16.85 7.37
C GLY A 274 5.11 17.99 8.38
N ASP A 275 6.33 18.18 8.89
CA ASP A 275 6.62 19.14 9.96
C ASP A 275 6.38 20.62 9.61
N ILE A 276 6.20 20.92 8.31
CA ILE A 276 5.97 22.29 7.81
C ILE A 276 4.48 22.64 7.89
N ALA A 277 3.62 21.88 7.21
CA ALA A 277 2.19 22.17 7.23
C ALA A 277 1.55 21.70 8.54
N LYS A 278 2.07 20.62 9.16
CA LYS A 278 1.51 19.98 10.37
C LYS A 278 0.01 19.75 10.25
N GLY A 279 -0.38 19.35 9.06
CA GLY A 279 -1.74 19.26 8.61
C GLY A 279 -2.27 17.85 8.54
N ALA A 280 -3.47 17.74 8.01
CA ALA A 280 -4.16 16.50 7.74
C ALA A 280 -5.10 16.70 6.54
N TRP A 281 -5.66 15.61 6.05
CA TRP A 281 -6.80 15.65 5.15
C TRP A 281 -8.03 15.04 5.80
N ARG A 282 -9.19 15.48 5.33
CA ARG A 282 -10.48 14.93 5.71
C ARG A 282 -11.29 14.62 4.45
N LEU A 283 -11.93 13.45 4.45
CA LEU A 283 -12.84 13.02 3.41
C LEU A 283 -14.29 13.19 3.89
N THR A 284 -15.15 13.78 3.05
CA THR A 284 -16.59 13.90 3.29
C THR A 284 -17.38 13.55 2.05
N ASP A 285 -18.72 13.58 2.18
CA ASP A 285 -19.66 13.48 1.05
C ASP A 285 -19.54 12.18 0.25
N GLY A 286 -19.07 11.11 0.92
CA GLY A 286 -18.90 9.78 0.34
C GLY A 286 -17.50 9.48 -0.18
N ALA A 287 -16.55 10.41 -0.15
CA ALA A 287 -15.16 10.11 -0.49
C ALA A 287 -14.56 9.05 0.46
N GLN A 288 -13.73 8.16 -0.07
CA GLN A 288 -13.17 7.01 0.65
C GLN A 288 -11.64 7.05 0.63
N ASP A 289 -11.00 6.64 1.72
CA ASP A 289 -9.53 6.69 1.88
C ASP A 289 -8.89 5.34 1.55
N GLY A 290 -8.06 5.32 0.52
CA GLY A 290 -7.18 4.20 0.17
C GLY A 290 -5.72 4.44 0.59
N GLY A 291 -5.45 5.44 1.43
CA GLY A 291 -4.15 5.79 1.97
C GLY A 291 -3.38 6.76 1.09
N ALA A 292 -2.92 6.31 -0.09
CA ALA A 292 -2.30 7.19 -1.09
C ALA A 292 -3.28 7.70 -2.15
N VAL A 293 -4.47 7.11 -2.22
CA VAL A 293 -5.43 7.32 -3.28
C VAL A 293 -6.79 7.59 -2.64
N PHE A 294 -7.46 8.65 -3.07
CA PHE A 294 -8.81 8.97 -2.64
C PHE A 294 -9.80 8.51 -3.70
N ARG A 295 -10.84 7.80 -3.29
CA ARG A 295 -11.93 7.40 -4.17
C ARG A 295 -13.09 8.37 -4.07
N PHE A 296 -13.55 8.81 -5.24
CA PHE A 296 -14.74 9.60 -5.44
C PHE A 296 -15.79 8.71 -6.13
N PRO A 297 -16.76 8.17 -5.37
CA PRO A 297 -17.67 7.13 -5.86
C PRO A 297 -18.98 7.71 -6.43
N LYS A 298 -19.90 6.80 -6.79
CA LYS A 298 -21.27 7.09 -7.23
C LYS A 298 -21.29 7.99 -8.47
N GLY A 299 -20.42 7.65 -9.42
CA GLY A 299 -20.34 8.35 -10.68
C GLY A 299 -21.65 8.27 -11.44
N LYS A 300 -22.04 9.37 -12.08
CA LYS A 300 -23.23 9.46 -12.93
C LYS A 300 -22.92 10.25 -14.18
N GLY A 301 -23.49 9.84 -15.30
CA GLY A 301 -23.37 10.55 -16.57
C GLY A 301 -23.48 9.60 -17.74
N SER A 302 -22.80 9.95 -18.83
CA SER A 302 -22.87 9.22 -20.10
C SER A 302 -21.52 8.71 -20.56
N TYR A 303 -21.47 7.47 -21.04
CA TYR A 303 -20.34 6.81 -21.67
C TYR A 303 -20.75 6.29 -23.05
N ASP A 304 -20.03 6.73 -24.07
CA ASP A 304 -20.15 6.24 -25.45
C ASP A 304 -18.87 5.50 -25.83
N PRO A 305 -18.88 4.15 -25.84
CA PRO A 305 -17.72 3.36 -26.17
C PRO A 305 -17.34 3.40 -27.65
N GLU A 306 -18.29 3.73 -28.55
CA GLU A 306 -18.03 3.79 -30.00
C GLU A 306 -17.22 5.04 -30.36
N HIS A 307 -17.60 6.17 -29.76
CA HIS A 307 -16.90 7.45 -29.94
C HIS A 307 -15.79 7.68 -28.90
N GLY A 308 -15.63 6.76 -27.94
CA GLY A 308 -14.64 6.88 -26.87
C GLY A 308 -14.84 8.11 -26.00
N THR A 309 -16.10 8.52 -25.78
CA THR A 309 -16.43 9.70 -24.99
C THR A 309 -17.02 9.31 -23.64
N LEU A 310 -16.69 10.10 -22.61
CA LEU A 310 -17.24 9.96 -21.27
C LEU A 310 -17.48 11.34 -20.70
N GLU A 311 -18.63 11.55 -20.09
CA GLU A 311 -18.87 12.65 -19.15
C GLU A 311 -19.46 12.06 -17.87
N ALA A 312 -18.75 12.20 -16.76
CA ALA A 312 -19.17 11.65 -15.47
C ALA A 312 -18.94 12.67 -14.35
N GLU A 313 -19.89 12.75 -13.42
CA GLU A 313 -19.78 13.50 -12.17
C GLU A 313 -19.78 12.56 -10.98
N PHE A 314 -18.96 12.84 -9.98
CA PHE A 314 -18.71 11.99 -8.83
C PHE A 314 -19.04 12.70 -7.53
N THR A 315 -19.42 11.91 -6.52
CA THR A 315 -19.60 12.38 -5.15
C THR A 315 -18.28 12.38 -4.39
N GLY A 316 -18.24 13.11 -3.28
CA GLY A 316 -17.09 13.14 -2.40
C GLY A 316 -16.33 14.47 -2.41
N THR A 317 -15.70 14.73 -1.27
CA THR A 317 -14.87 15.90 -1.02
C THR A 317 -13.60 15.46 -0.30
N VAL A 318 -12.47 16.01 -0.70
CA VAL A 318 -11.21 15.95 0.06
C VAL A 318 -10.81 17.36 0.47
N ARG A 319 -10.58 17.58 1.76
CA ARG A 319 -10.11 18.86 2.30
C ARG A 319 -8.77 18.67 2.99
N PHE A 320 -7.76 19.38 2.53
CA PHE A 320 -6.43 19.46 3.15
C PHE A 320 -6.36 20.71 4.01
N THR A 321 -5.94 20.55 5.27
CA THR A 321 -5.79 21.64 6.24
C THR A 321 -4.40 21.60 6.86
N GLY A 322 -3.81 22.77 7.14
CA GLY A 322 -2.53 22.91 7.83
C GLY A 322 -2.22 24.37 8.16
N THR A 323 -1.05 24.63 8.73
CA THR A 323 -0.64 25.94 9.31
C THR A 323 -0.84 27.14 8.36
N HIS A 324 -0.76 26.94 7.04
CA HIS A 324 -1.10 27.93 6.01
C HIS A 324 -1.78 27.28 4.79
N LEU A 325 -2.53 26.21 5.03
CA LEU A 325 -3.16 25.42 4.00
C LEU A 325 -4.62 25.21 4.37
N ASP A 326 -5.52 25.61 3.47
CA ASP A 326 -6.90 25.18 3.46
C ASP A 326 -7.31 25.04 1.99
N LEU A 327 -7.43 23.80 1.53
CA LEU A 327 -7.75 23.45 0.15
C LEU A 327 -8.81 22.36 0.16
N ALA A 328 -9.98 22.63 -0.39
CA ALA A 328 -11.03 21.65 -0.61
C ALA A 328 -11.23 21.40 -2.11
N LEU A 329 -11.26 20.12 -2.47
CA LEU A 329 -11.61 19.64 -3.80
C LEU A 329 -12.90 18.82 -3.68
N SER A 330 -13.93 19.19 -4.43
CA SER A 330 -15.26 18.56 -4.41
C SER A 330 -15.88 18.53 -5.80
N ARG A 331 -17.05 17.89 -5.96
CA ARG A 331 -17.78 17.81 -7.25
C ARG A 331 -16.85 17.41 -8.40
N PHE A 332 -16.15 16.29 -8.21
CA PHE A 332 -15.23 15.79 -9.22
C PHE A 332 -16.00 15.43 -10.49
N ALA A 333 -15.41 15.72 -11.64
CA ALA A 333 -15.95 15.35 -12.93
C ALA A 333 -14.83 14.83 -13.84
N VAL A 334 -15.13 13.81 -14.63
CA VAL A 334 -14.24 13.30 -15.67
C VAL A 334 -14.87 13.54 -17.02
N LYS A 335 -14.08 14.11 -17.94
CA LYS A 335 -14.41 14.17 -19.36
C LYS A 335 -13.35 13.41 -20.16
N VAL A 336 -13.78 12.46 -20.99
CA VAL A 336 -12.92 11.77 -21.97
C VAL A 336 -13.37 12.12 -23.37
N THR A 337 -12.42 12.49 -24.21
CA THR A 337 -12.63 12.73 -25.64
C THR A 337 -11.35 12.36 -26.38
N ASP A 338 -11.46 11.63 -27.49
CA ASP A 338 -10.32 11.21 -28.33
C ASP A 338 -9.18 10.52 -27.55
N GLY A 339 -9.54 9.68 -26.56
CA GLY A 339 -8.57 8.97 -25.71
C GLY A 339 -7.78 9.87 -24.75
N ARG A 340 -8.18 11.13 -24.57
CA ARG A 340 -7.64 12.03 -23.54
C ARG A 340 -8.68 12.27 -22.45
N GLY A 341 -8.33 11.94 -21.21
CA GLY A 341 -9.13 12.24 -20.04
C GLY A 341 -8.74 13.57 -19.40
N THR A 342 -9.71 14.27 -18.83
CA THR A 342 -9.53 15.44 -17.96
C THR A 342 -10.30 15.21 -16.67
N LEU A 343 -9.61 15.29 -15.53
CA LEU A 343 -10.22 15.29 -14.20
C LEU A 343 -10.33 16.73 -13.72
N SER A 344 -11.56 17.15 -13.46
CA SER A 344 -11.90 18.48 -12.95
C SER A 344 -12.53 18.39 -11.57
N ALA A 345 -12.45 19.46 -10.80
CA ALA A 345 -13.14 19.58 -9.52
C ALA A 345 -13.57 21.01 -9.25
N ARG A 346 -14.51 21.18 -8.35
CA ARG A 346 -14.69 22.44 -7.64
C ARG A 346 -13.54 22.64 -6.64
N VAL A 347 -12.90 23.80 -6.72
CA VAL A 347 -11.80 24.18 -5.84
C VAL A 347 -12.25 25.31 -4.92
N THR A 348 -11.98 25.16 -3.62
CA THR A 348 -12.20 26.19 -2.61
C THR A 348 -10.96 26.31 -1.74
N GLY A 349 -10.55 27.53 -1.40
CA GLY A 349 -9.36 27.79 -0.59
C GLY A 349 -8.14 28.21 -1.43
N VAL A 350 -6.92 27.88 -0.97
CA VAL A 350 -5.67 28.40 -1.54
C VAL A 350 -5.58 28.13 -3.04
N GLY A 351 -5.36 29.18 -3.84
CA GLY A 351 -5.27 29.12 -5.31
C GLY A 351 -6.49 29.72 -6.02
N ALA A 352 -7.66 29.70 -5.38
CA ALA A 352 -8.70 30.67 -5.66
C ALA A 352 -8.37 31.94 -4.85
N ALA A 353 -8.55 33.15 -5.40
CA ALA A 353 -8.37 34.38 -4.61
C ALA A 353 -9.06 34.19 -3.25
N ALA A 354 -8.39 34.43 -2.11
CA ALA A 354 -8.87 34.01 -0.80
C ALA A 354 -10.41 34.20 -0.63
N GLY A 355 -11.16 33.09 -0.59
CA GLY A 355 -12.64 33.09 -0.55
C GLY A 355 -13.37 32.83 -1.88
N ALA A 356 -12.67 32.73 -3.01
CA ALA A 356 -13.25 32.41 -4.32
C ALA A 356 -13.47 30.89 -4.46
N THR A 357 -14.54 30.54 -5.16
CA THR A 357 -14.86 29.16 -5.53
C THR A 357 -14.77 29.07 -7.05
N ALA A 358 -13.93 28.17 -7.55
CA ALA A 358 -13.82 27.90 -8.99
C ALA A 358 -14.47 26.54 -9.28
N ASP A 359 -15.59 26.53 -10.00
CA ASP A 359 -16.31 25.31 -10.33
C ASP A 359 -15.75 24.62 -11.57
N ARG A 360 -15.78 23.29 -11.61
CA ARG A 360 -15.27 22.45 -12.73
C ARG A 360 -13.86 22.84 -13.22
N THR A 361 -12.97 23.24 -12.32
CA THR A 361 -11.57 23.57 -12.63
C THR A 361 -10.86 22.32 -13.16
N PRO A 362 -10.33 22.31 -14.40
CA PRO A 362 -9.51 21.22 -14.91
C PRO A 362 -8.25 21.09 -14.07
N LEU A 363 -8.06 19.99 -13.36
CA LEU A 363 -6.90 19.79 -12.48
C LEU A 363 -5.78 19.04 -13.20
N VAL A 364 -6.12 17.90 -13.81
CA VAL A 364 -5.15 17.05 -14.51
C VAL A 364 -5.70 16.51 -15.81
N THR A 365 -4.81 16.22 -16.75
CA THR A 365 -5.07 15.41 -17.93
C THR A 365 -4.39 14.06 -17.81
N PHE A 366 -4.99 13.00 -18.37
CA PHE A 366 -4.46 11.65 -18.33
C PHE A 366 -4.75 10.89 -19.63
N ASP A 367 -3.98 9.82 -19.89
CA ASP A 367 -4.20 8.94 -21.04
C ASP A 367 -5.42 8.04 -20.79
N ALA A 368 -6.41 8.11 -21.67
CA ALA A 368 -7.66 7.35 -21.58
C ALA A 368 -7.89 6.45 -22.80
N LYS A 369 -6.88 6.21 -23.65
CA LYS A 369 -7.01 5.35 -24.85
C LYS A 369 -7.43 3.91 -24.53
N GLY A 370 -7.12 3.44 -23.33
CA GLY A 370 -7.47 2.10 -22.84
C GLY A 370 -8.89 1.97 -22.29
N LEU A 371 -9.69 3.05 -22.23
CA LEU A 371 -11.02 3.03 -21.63
C LEU A 371 -12.02 2.37 -22.57
N LYS A 372 -12.04 1.04 -22.57
CA LYS A 372 -12.96 0.21 -23.36
C LYS A 372 -13.64 -0.78 -22.44
N PRO A 373 -14.94 -1.06 -22.63
CA PRO A 373 -15.65 -2.00 -21.79
C PRO A 373 -15.16 -3.43 -22.07
N ALA A 374 -14.86 -4.15 -21.00
CA ALA A 374 -14.66 -5.60 -20.98
C ALA A 374 -15.49 -6.16 -19.83
N ASP A 375 -16.29 -7.21 -20.10
CA ASP A 375 -17.18 -7.83 -19.09
C ASP A 375 -18.08 -6.83 -18.34
N GLY A 376 -18.61 -5.84 -19.07
CA GLY A 376 -19.48 -4.80 -18.52
C GLY A 376 -18.76 -3.68 -17.74
N LEU A 377 -17.42 -3.69 -17.68
CA LEU A 377 -16.61 -2.69 -16.98
C LEU A 377 -15.60 -2.04 -17.94
N ALA A 378 -15.62 -0.72 -18.07
CA ALA A 378 -14.53 0.03 -18.69
C ALA A 378 -13.61 0.58 -17.60
N ALA A 379 -12.33 0.20 -17.61
CA ALA A 379 -11.40 0.57 -16.54
C ALA A 379 -10.05 1.06 -17.07
N LEU A 380 -9.52 2.09 -16.40
CA LEU A 380 -8.14 2.55 -16.48
C LEU A 380 -7.53 2.39 -15.09
N THR A 381 -6.36 1.75 -15.03
CA THR A 381 -5.62 1.59 -13.78
C THR A 381 -4.34 2.38 -13.84
N GLU A 382 -4.13 3.26 -12.86
CA GLU A 382 -2.93 4.06 -12.68
C GLU A 382 -2.50 4.80 -13.97
N ALA A 383 -3.45 5.43 -14.67
CA ALA A 383 -3.18 6.20 -15.88
C ALA A 383 -2.32 7.45 -15.55
N PRO A 384 -1.14 7.63 -16.18
CA PRO A 384 -0.27 8.77 -15.91
C PRO A 384 -0.98 10.10 -16.10
N ALA A 385 -0.87 10.97 -15.10
CA ALA A 385 -1.57 12.24 -15.08
C ALA A 385 -0.60 13.43 -15.02
N LYS A 386 -0.96 14.51 -15.72
CA LYS A 386 -0.19 15.75 -15.76
C LYS A 386 -1.06 16.93 -15.34
N LEU A 387 -0.49 17.80 -14.51
CA LEU A 387 -1.14 19.02 -14.04
C LEU A 387 -1.44 19.97 -15.20
N THR A 388 -2.64 20.54 -15.22
CA THR A 388 -3.03 21.59 -16.19
C THR A 388 -2.53 22.97 -15.72
N GLU A 389 -2.74 24.00 -16.53
CA GLU A 389 -2.45 25.38 -16.13
C GLU A 389 -3.44 25.89 -15.06
N GLU A 390 -4.72 25.54 -15.19
CA GLU A 390 -5.76 25.82 -14.20
C GLU A 390 -5.48 25.07 -12.88
N GLY A 391 -5.06 23.81 -12.97
CA GLY A 391 -4.64 23.01 -11.82
C GLY A 391 -3.45 23.64 -11.11
N ALA A 392 -2.42 24.07 -11.85
CA ALA A 392 -1.28 24.79 -11.27
C ALA A 392 -1.71 26.03 -10.47
N ARG A 393 -2.67 26.81 -10.98
CA ARG A 393 -3.26 27.96 -10.27
C ARG A 393 -4.05 27.52 -9.04
N ALA A 394 -4.83 26.44 -9.14
CA ALA A 394 -5.57 25.86 -8.02
C ALA A 394 -4.68 25.37 -6.87
N PHE A 395 -3.41 25.04 -7.12
CA PHE A 395 -2.41 24.73 -6.09
C PHE A 395 -1.51 25.95 -5.77
N GLY A 396 -2.00 27.18 -5.95
CA GLY A 396 -1.27 28.41 -5.59
C GLY A 396 0.01 28.65 -6.40
N GLY A 397 0.15 28.02 -7.57
CA GLY A 397 1.35 28.14 -8.42
C GLY A 397 2.58 27.38 -7.90
N MET A 398 2.43 26.52 -6.89
CA MET A 398 3.54 25.73 -6.34
C MET A 398 4.15 24.76 -7.36
N TYR A 399 3.37 24.35 -8.35
CA TYR A 399 3.76 23.42 -9.41
C TYR A 399 3.53 24.06 -10.77
N ARG A 400 4.36 23.66 -11.74
CA ARG A 400 4.20 24.12 -13.14
C ARG A 400 3.18 23.26 -13.86
N ALA A 401 2.49 23.83 -14.85
CA ALA A 401 1.72 23.03 -15.81
C ALA A 401 2.62 21.95 -16.44
N GLY A 402 2.05 20.77 -16.69
CA GLY A 402 2.75 19.60 -17.17
C GLY A 402 3.51 18.80 -16.11
N THR A 403 3.55 19.26 -14.85
CA THR A 403 4.13 18.49 -13.73
C THR A 403 3.41 17.15 -13.59
N GLU A 404 4.17 16.07 -13.42
CA GLU A 404 3.62 14.75 -13.14
C GLU A 404 2.91 14.75 -11.77
N MET A 405 1.67 14.29 -11.79
CA MET A 405 0.80 14.13 -10.63
C MET A 405 0.62 12.64 -10.35
N ASP A 406 -0.03 12.32 -9.23
CA ASP A 406 -0.39 10.93 -9.00
C ASP A 406 -1.33 10.46 -10.12
N PRO A 407 -1.18 9.21 -10.58
CA PRO A 407 -1.98 8.70 -11.68
C PRO A 407 -3.47 8.63 -11.32
N VAL A 408 -4.32 8.65 -12.34
CA VAL A 408 -5.78 8.52 -12.21
C VAL A 408 -6.18 7.09 -12.53
N SER A 409 -6.93 6.45 -11.64
CA SER A 409 -7.67 5.23 -11.97
C SER A 409 -9.15 5.57 -12.12
N LEU A 410 -9.78 5.02 -13.16
CA LEU A 410 -11.18 5.29 -13.49
C LEU A 410 -11.85 3.98 -13.81
N ALA A 411 -12.99 3.72 -13.19
CA ALA A 411 -13.79 2.53 -13.45
C ALA A 411 -15.24 2.94 -13.73
N VAL A 412 -15.79 2.47 -14.84
CA VAL A 412 -17.14 2.75 -15.31
C VAL A 412 -17.86 1.42 -15.53
N ALA A 413 -18.79 1.10 -14.63
CA ALA A 413 -19.66 -0.07 -14.73
C ALA A 413 -20.78 0.23 -15.74
N VAL A 414 -20.62 -0.26 -16.96
CA VAL A 414 -21.60 -0.09 -18.05
C VAL A 414 -22.81 -1.00 -17.81
N GLU A 415 -22.59 -2.16 -17.21
CA GLU A 415 -23.64 -3.09 -16.80
C GLU A 415 -23.87 -3.05 -15.29
N ALA A 416 -25.11 -3.18 -14.84
CA ALA A 416 -25.47 -3.11 -13.41
C ALA A 416 -24.83 -4.21 -12.54
N LYS A 417 -24.43 -5.34 -13.15
CA LYS A 417 -23.75 -6.43 -12.45
C LYS A 417 -22.22 -6.27 -12.39
N ALA A 418 -21.66 -5.31 -13.12
CA ALA A 418 -20.22 -5.11 -13.15
C ALA A 418 -19.75 -4.48 -11.84
N ALA A 419 -18.83 -5.15 -11.15
CA ALA A 419 -18.27 -4.66 -9.90
C ALA A 419 -17.13 -3.68 -10.16
N LEU A 420 -17.14 -2.55 -9.46
CA LEU A 420 -16.00 -1.63 -9.46
C LEU A 420 -14.80 -2.26 -8.73
N PRO A 421 -13.55 -2.00 -9.16
CA PRO A 421 -12.36 -2.48 -8.47
C PRO A 421 -12.36 -2.07 -6.99
N ALA A 422 -11.96 -2.97 -6.09
CA ALA A 422 -11.85 -2.64 -4.67
C ALA A 422 -10.81 -1.52 -4.44
N LEU A 423 -11.09 -0.62 -3.50
CA LEU A 423 -10.12 0.37 -3.02
C LEU A 423 -9.07 -0.35 -2.15
N PRO A 424 -7.80 0.12 -2.10
CA PRO A 424 -6.86 -0.29 -1.06
C PRO A 424 -7.49 -0.27 0.33
N ASP A 425 -7.47 -1.43 0.99
CA ASP A 425 -8.02 -1.59 2.34
C ASP A 425 -6.88 -1.43 3.35
N LEU A 426 -6.87 -0.32 4.06
CA LEU A 426 -5.82 -0.03 5.06
C LEU A 426 -6.01 -0.81 6.36
N GLY A 427 -7.15 -1.47 6.53
CA GLY A 427 -7.60 -2.04 7.79
C GLY A 427 -7.93 -0.99 8.85
N SER A 428 -8.35 -1.49 10.00
CA SER A 428 -8.68 -0.70 11.18
C SER A 428 -7.40 -0.18 11.85
N ASP A 429 -7.46 1.05 12.36
CA ASP A 429 -6.38 1.54 13.21
C ASP A 429 -6.34 0.72 14.52
N PRO A 430 -5.15 0.39 15.04
CA PRO A 430 -5.04 -0.21 16.37
C PRO A 430 -5.70 0.70 17.40
N ALA A 431 -6.50 0.12 18.31
CA ALA A 431 -7.02 0.89 19.44
C ALA A 431 -5.85 1.47 20.25
N PRO A 432 -5.90 2.74 20.67
CA PRO A 432 -4.87 3.30 21.53
C PRO A 432 -4.76 2.46 22.81
N PRO A 433 -3.53 2.19 23.31
CA PRO A 433 -3.35 1.33 24.48
C PRO A 433 -4.12 1.92 25.67
N THR A 434 -5.10 1.16 26.18
CA THR A 434 -5.76 1.48 27.44
C THR A 434 -4.85 1.07 28.60
N GLY A 435 -3.90 1.93 28.94
CA GLY A 435 -3.03 1.75 30.10
C GLY A 435 -1.90 2.80 30.13
N PRO A 436 -1.43 3.23 31.31
CA PRO A 436 -0.30 4.15 31.40
C PRO A 436 0.94 3.50 30.79
N ALA A 437 1.53 4.15 29.80
CA ALA A 437 2.77 3.71 29.17
C ALA A 437 3.89 3.66 30.22
N SER A 438 4.25 2.46 30.68
CA SER A 438 5.51 2.28 31.42
C SER A 438 6.66 2.48 30.45
N ALA A 439 7.22 3.68 30.47
CA ALA A 439 8.44 4.03 29.75
C ALA A 439 9.61 3.16 30.23
N THR A 440 9.85 2.05 29.55
CA THR A 440 11.09 1.31 29.72
C THR A 440 12.14 1.96 28.84
N LYS A 441 13.03 2.73 29.46
CA LYS A 441 14.16 3.41 28.83
C LYS A 441 15.06 2.39 28.12
N PRO A 442 15.46 2.58 26.85
CA PRO A 442 16.46 1.73 26.23
C PRO A 442 17.79 1.87 26.98
N ARG A 443 18.32 0.75 27.48
CA ARG A 443 19.68 0.68 28.01
C ARG A 443 20.63 0.58 26.81
N ASN A 444 21.25 1.69 26.44
CA ASN A 444 22.37 1.68 25.50
C ASN A 444 23.55 0.94 26.14
N THR A 445 23.74 -0.34 25.80
CA THR A 445 25.03 -1.00 25.92
C THR A 445 25.81 -0.76 24.63
N ALA A 446 26.62 0.29 24.62
CA ALA A 446 27.65 0.48 23.61
C ALA A 446 28.72 -0.60 23.81
N ALA A 447 28.70 -1.63 22.97
CA ALA A 447 29.85 -2.50 22.76
C ALA A 447 30.67 -1.89 21.63
N SER A 448 31.83 -1.35 21.99
CA SER A 448 32.86 -0.92 21.05
C SER A 448 33.36 -2.12 20.27
N ALA A 449 33.21 -2.11 18.95
CA ALA A 449 33.93 -2.99 18.05
C ALA A 449 34.76 -2.11 17.11
N ASP A 450 36.08 -2.21 17.28
CA ASP A 450 37.08 -1.61 16.41
C ASP A 450 36.84 -2.02 14.95
N ALA A 451 36.61 -1.03 14.10
CA ALA A 451 36.74 -1.19 12.65
C ALA A 451 38.00 -0.47 12.21
N THR A 452 38.94 -1.26 11.71
CA THR A 452 40.26 -0.88 11.21
C THR A 452 40.17 0.16 10.09
N ALA A 453 41.15 1.07 10.14
CA ALA A 453 41.27 2.32 9.42
C ALA A 453 41.57 2.19 7.92
N PHE A 454 41.03 3.14 7.14
CA PHE A 454 41.67 3.66 5.92
C PHE A 454 42.01 5.15 6.17
N PRO A 455 43.21 5.63 5.80
CA PRO A 455 43.74 6.89 6.30
C PRO A 455 43.18 8.09 5.54
N VAL A 456 42.65 9.07 6.27
CA VAL A 456 42.42 10.43 5.77
C VAL A 456 43.30 11.37 6.59
N LEU A 457 44.25 12.01 5.92
CA LEU A 457 45.16 13.00 6.51
C LEU A 457 44.39 14.23 7.02
N PRO A 458 44.82 14.85 8.14
CA PRO A 458 44.11 15.95 8.75
C PRO A 458 44.52 17.29 8.13
N VAL A 459 43.55 18.15 7.81
CA VAL A 459 43.76 19.60 7.69
C VAL A 459 42.93 20.27 8.79
N SER A 460 43.66 20.87 9.70
CA SER A 460 43.17 21.61 10.85
C SER A 460 42.90 23.09 10.52
N LEU A 461 41.98 23.67 11.30
CA LEU A 461 41.76 25.10 11.61
C LEU A 461 40.94 25.95 10.63
N GLY A 462 39.92 26.61 11.19
CA GLY A 462 39.26 27.78 10.60
C GLY A 462 37.86 28.06 11.11
N VAL A 463 37.72 28.57 12.34
CA VAL A 463 36.49 29.20 12.85
C VAL A 463 36.33 30.58 12.20
N GLY A 464 35.14 30.94 11.71
CA GLY A 464 34.80 32.35 11.46
C GLY A 464 33.77 32.62 10.36
N ALA A 465 32.56 32.99 10.78
CA ALA A 465 31.63 33.97 10.18
C ALA A 465 31.36 33.95 8.65
N LEU A 466 30.10 33.72 8.26
CA LEU A 466 29.58 34.07 6.94
C LEU A 466 28.25 34.84 7.06
N ALA A 467 28.38 36.15 7.08
CA ALA A 467 27.37 37.10 6.63
C ALA A 467 27.90 37.73 5.33
N LEU A 468 26.98 37.99 4.38
CA LEU A 468 27.13 38.82 3.17
C LEU A 468 27.99 38.24 2.02
N VAL A 469 27.34 37.69 0.98
CA VAL A 469 27.61 38.08 -0.43
C VAL A 469 26.33 37.93 -1.26
N ALA A 470 25.44 38.91 -1.15
CA ALA A 470 24.51 39.27 -2.22
C ALA A 470 25.11 40.48 -2.97
N ALA A 471 26.19 40.26 -3.73
CA ALA A 471 26.82 41.31 -4.52
C ALA A 471 27.62 40.83 -5.75
N ALA A 472 27.54 39.54 -6.12
CA ALA A 472 28.27 39.00 -7.28
C ALA A 472 27.40 38.82 -8.54
N PHE A 473 26.07 38.95 -8.45
CA PHE A 473 25.18 38.65 -9.58
C PHE A 473 24.89 39.84 -10.52
N LEU A 474 25.24 41.07 -10.11
CA LEU A 474 24.97 42.28 -10.91
C LEU A 474 26.14 42.71 -11.82
N VAL A 475 27.35 42.16 -11.66
CA VAL A 475 28.52 42.53 -12.48
C VAL A 475 28.68 41.67 -13.74
N LEU A 476 28.12 40.45 -13.78
CA LEU A 476 28.23 39.54 -14.93
C LEU A 476 27.16 39.74 -16.02
N ARG A 477 26.11 40.53 -15.76
CA ARG A 477 25.06 40.82 -16.76
C ARG A 477 25.33 42.09 -17.60
N ALA A 478 26.32 42.89 -17.22
CA ALA A 478 26.72 44.11 -17.94
C ALA A 478 27.80 43.89 -19.03
N ARG A 479 28.39 42.68 -19.14
CA ARG A 479 29.49 42.38 -20.08
C ARG A 479 29.11 41.61 -21.35
N ARG A 480 27.83 41.40 -21.65
CA ARG A 480 27.39 40.66 -22.86
C ARG A 480 26.45 41.42 -23.79
N ARG A 481 26.47 42.75 -23.77
CA ARG A 481 25.73 43.57 -24.74
C ARG A 481 26.53 44.79 -25.18
N THR A 482 27.41 44.60 -26.16
CA THR A 482 27.61 45.57 -27.26
C THR A 482 28.38 44.93 -28.43
N PRO A 483 28.06 45.30 -29.68
CA PRO A 483 28.50 44.62 -30.91
C PRO A 483 29.82 45.19 -31.47
N ALA A 484 30.54 44.40 -32.27
CA ALA A 484 31.70 44.86 -33.04
C ALA A 484 31.33 45.14 -34.52
N PRO A 485 31.93 46.18 -35.16
CA PRO A 485 31.52 46.71 -36.46
C PRO A 485 32.26 46.12 -37.68
N THR A 486 31.64 46.30 -38.86
CA THR A 486 32.18 46.33 -40.24
C THR A 486 33.44 47.22 -40.38
N ALA A 487 34.37 47.11 -41.36
CA ALA A 487 34.33 46.67 -42.77
C ALA A 487 35.77 46.49 -43.35
N GLN A 488 35.85 45.78 -44.49
CA GLN A 488 36.77 45.91 -45.67
C GLN A 488 38.29 45.73 -45.48
N ASP A 489 39.05 45.07 -46.38
CA ASP A 489 38.98 44.98 -47.86
C ASP A 489 38.41 43.70 -48.48
#